data_AF-A0A7C0XDN7-F1
#
_entry.id   AF-A0A7C0XDN7-F1
#
_cell.length_a   1.000
_cell.length_b   1.000
_cell.length_c   1.000
_cell.angle_alpha   90.00
_cell.angle_beta   90.00
_cell.angle_gamma   90.00
#
_symmetry.space_group_name_H-M   'P 1'
#
loop_
_entity.id
_entity.type
_entity.pdbx_description
1 polymer ?
#
loop_
_entity_poly.entity_id
_entity_poly.type
_entity_poly.pdbx_seq_one_letter_code
_entity_poly.pdbx_strand_id
1 'polypeptide(L)'
;MEKAINESIEDLEIAVARGINLKLIIPKNAETPFPEKLLNGRVSYRRRLFGGGIVVDSKKVLIVLPRTQLVKQTLGILSSHIVLAQIAEEYYEYLWKESE
;
A
#
# COMPACT_ATOMS: atom_id res chain seq x y z
N MET A 1 10.55 -3.18 -15.68
CA MET A 1 9.44 -3.11 -14.72
C MET A 1 9.68 -4.09 -13.57
N GLU A 2 9.97 -5.35 -13.88
CA GLU A 2 10.31 -6.41 -12.91
C GLU A 2 11.49 -6.06 -11.98
N LYS A 3 12.56 -5.44 -12.49
CA LYS A 3 13.69 -4.96 -11.68
C LYS A 3 13.26 -3.98 -10.56
N ALA A 4 12.42 -3.00 -10.89
CA ALA A 4 11.97 -1.99 -9.94
C ALA A 4 11.03 -2.58 -8.87
N ILE A 5 10.25 -3.61 -9.23
CA ILE A 5 9.39 -4.34 -8.29
C ILE A 5 10.26 -5.10 -7.28
N ASN A 6 11.30 -5.79 -7.75
CA ASN A 6 12.21 -6.54 -6.87
C ASN A 6 12.99 -5.62 -5.93
N GLU A 7 13.49 -4.48 -6.41
CA GLU A 7 14.12 -3.46 -5.57
C GLU A 7 13.16 -2.93 -4.50
N SER A 8 11.90 -2.66 -4.87
CA SER A 8 10.87 -2.21 -3.91
C SER A 8 10.55 -3.26 -2.84
N ILE A 9 10.57 -4.55 -3.20
CA ILE A 9 10.36 -5.64 -2.25
C ILE A 9 11.52 -5.73 -1.26
N GLU A 10 12.76 -5.58 -1.73
CA GLU A 10 13.95 -5.56 -0.87
C GLU A 10 13.91 -4.40 0.13
N ASP A 11 13.48 -3.20 -0.30
CA ASP A 11 13.29 -2.06 0.59
C ASP A 11 12.28 -2.35 1.71
N LEU A 12 11.19 -3.08 1.40
CA LEU A 12 10.22 -3.50 2.41
C LEU A 12 10.82 -4.51 3.40
N GLU A 13 11.63 -5.47 2.92
CA GLU A 13 12.34 -6.41 3.81
C GLU A 13 13.31 -5.69 4.76
N ILE A 14 14.05 -4.70 4.25
CA ILE A 14 14.94 -3.86 5.06
C ILE A 14 14.15 -3.05 6.09
N ALA A 15 13.01 -2.47 5.70
CA ALA A 15 12.13 -1.75 6.61
C ALA A 15 11.66 -2.64 7.77
N VAL A 16 11.22 -3.87 7.44
CA VAL A 16 10.85 -4.88 8.43
C VAL A 16 12.01 -5.22 9.37
N ALA A 17 13.21 -5.45 8.83
CA ALA A 17 14.40 -5.76 9.62
C ALA A 17 14.83 -4.62 10.56
N ARG A 18 14.50 -3.37 10.22
CA ARG A 18 14.72 -2.18 11.06
C ARG A 18 13.64 -1.97 12.12
N GLY A 19 12.67 -2.88 12.24
CA GLY A 19 11.59 -2.78 13.24
C GLY A 19 10.44 -1.87 12.82
N ILE A 20 10.33 -1.51 11.53
CA ILE A 20 9.18 -0.75 11.02
C ILE A 20 7.95 -1.67 11.03
N ASN A 21 6.86 -1.17 11.62
CA ASN A 21 5.58 -1.85 11.58
C ASN A 21 4.95 -1.67 10.19
N LEU A 22 4.96 -2.74 9.40
CA LEU A 22 4.49 -2.72 8.03
C LEU A 22 3.13 -3.43 7.93
N LYS A 23 2.15 -2.77 7.31
CA LYS A 23 0.88 -3.36 6.89
C LYS A 23 0.72 -3.19 5.38
N LEU A 24 0.45 -4.28 4.68
CA LEU A 24 0.31 -4.35 3.22
C LEU A 24 -1.06 -4.87 2.86
N ILE A 25 -1.78 -4.14 2.03
CA ILE A 25 -3.07 -4.57 1.48
C ILE A 25 -2.90 -4.80 -0.01
N ILE A 26 -3.06 -6.05 -0.43
CA ILE A 26 -2.72 -6.51 -1.78
C ILE A 26 -3.97 -7.09 -2.44
N PRO A 27 -4.23 -6.85 -3.73
CA PRO A 27 -5.38 -7.47 -4.38
C PRO A 27 -5.15 -8.98 -4.58
N LYS A 28 -6.18 -9.82 -4.36
CA LYS A 28 -6.11 -11.31 -4.42
C LYS A 28 -5.64 -11.83 -5.79
N ASN A 29 -5.76 -11.03 -6.85
CA ASN A 29 -5.33 -11.34 -8.21
C ASN A 29 -3.97 -10.74 -8.57
N ALA A 30 -3.20 -10.24 -7.60
CA ALA A 30 -1.82 -9.84 -7.85
C ALA A 30 -0.99 -11.06 -8.27
N GLU A 31 -0.38 -11.01 -9.45
CA GLU A 31 0.42 -12.11 -10.00
C GLU A 31 1.80 -12.23 -9.36
N THR A 32 2.25 -11.21 -8.62
CA THR A 32 3.59 -11.16 -8.05
C THR A 32 3.63 -11.91 -6.71
N PRO A 33 4.44 -12.98 -6.57
CA PRO A 33 4.62 -13.65 -5.30
C PRO A 33 5.36 -12.71 -4.33
N PHE A 34 4.74 -12.40 -3.20
CA PHE A 34 5.41 -11.68 -2.11
C PHE A 34 6.31 -12.65 -1.33
N PRO A 35 7.53 -12.25 -0.92
CA PRO A 35 8.39 -13.09 -0.10
C PRO A 35 7.71 -13.50 1.20
N GLU A 36 7.88 -14.75 1.61
CA GLU A 36 7.29 -15.28 2.85
C GLU A 36 7.64 -14.44 4.09
N LYS A 37 8.82 -13.82 4.11
CA LYS A 37 9.26 -12.91 5.18
C LYS A 37 8.31 -11.72 5.38
N LEU A 38 7.62 -11.28 4.33
CA LEU A 38 6.62 -10.22 4.38
C LEU A 38 5.21 -10.76 4.69
N LEU A 39 4.96 -12.06 4.60
CA LEU A 39 3.62 -12.66 4.75
C LEU A 39 3.20 -12.85 6.23
N ASN A 40 4.13 -12.79 7.20
CA ASN A 40 3.87 -13.06 8.62
C ASN A 40 2.99 -11.99 9.32
N GLY A 41 1.68 -11.99 9.06
CA GLY A 41 0.69 -11.11 9.70
C GLY A 41 0.73 -9.65 9.22
N ARG A 42 1.57 -9.34 8.24
CA ARG A 42 1.77 -7.99 7.67
C ARG A 42 1.06 -7.81 6.33
N VAL A 43 0.47 -8.87 5.79
CA VAL A 43 -0.23 -8.85 4.49
C VAL A 43 -1.69 -9.24 4.67
N SER A 44 -2.56 -8.45 4.07
CA SER A 44 -3.99 -8.70 3.94
C SER A 44 -4.39 -8.69 2.47
N TYR A 45 -5.05 -9.75 2.01
CA TYR A 45 -5.43 -9.90 0.60
C TYR A 45 -6.89 -9.52 0.35
N ARG A 46 -7.17 -8.73 -0.68
CA ARG A 46 -8.50 -8.20 -0.98
C ARG A 46 -8.99 -8.50 -2.39
N ARG A 47 -10.27 -8.86 -2.54
CA ARG A 47 -10.85 -9.06 -3.89
C ARG A 47 -10.91 -7.78 -4.70
N ARG A 48 -11.09 -6.62 -4.06
CA ARG A 48 -11.17 -5.31 -4.71
C ARG A 48 -10.44 -4.27 -3.90
N LEU A 49 -9.60 -3.49 -4.56
CA LEU A 49 -8.99 -2.27 -4.06
C LEU A 49 -9.28 -1.15 -5.06
N PHE A 50 -9.65 0.02 -4.55
CA PHE A 50 -9.84 1.21 -5.37
C PHE A 50 -8.55 2.03 -5.34
N GLY A 51 -7.68 1.82 -6.32
CA GLY A 51 -6.36 2.44 -6.37
C GLY A 51 -5.36 1.82 -5.40
N GLY A 52 -4.38 2.62 -4.98
CA GLY A 52 -3.33 2.23 -4.05
C GLY A 52 -2.76 3.44 -3.31
N GLY A 53 -1.75 3.23 -2.49
CA GLY A 53 -1.11 4.30 -1.75
C GLY A 53 -0.27 3.82 -0.59
N ILE A 54 0.33 4.78 0.11
CA ILE A 54 1.20 4.56 1.27
C ILE A 54 0.90 5.65 2.29
N VAL A 55 0.75 5.29 3.56
CA VAL A 55 0.72 6.22 4.69
C VAL A 55 1.92 5.95 5.58
N VAL A 56 2.58 7.01 6.04
CA VAL A 56 3.72 6.93 6.96
C VAL A 56 3.43 7.77 8.20
N ASP A 57 3.38 7.10 9.35
CA ASP A 57 3.24 7.67 10.70
C ASP A 57 2.12 8.71 10.83
N SER A 58 0.99 8.50 10.14
CA SER A 58 -0.15 9.44 10.10
C SER A 58 0.21 10.87 9.66
N LYS A 59 1.37 11.06 9.01
CA LYS A 59 1.97 12.38 8.71
C LYS A 59 2.18 12.63 7.23
N LYS A 60 2.41 11.56 6.47
CA LYS A 60 2.59 11.63 5.02
C LYS A 60 1.72 10.60 4.34
N VAL A 61 1.19 10.97 3.20
CA VAL A 61 0.40 10.07 2.37
C VAL A 61 0.73 10.25 0.90
N LEU A 62 0.84 9.12 0.20
CA LEU A 62 0.76 9.01 -1.24
C LEU A 62 -0.54 8.28 -1.58
N ILE A 63 -1.43 8.90 -2.35
CA ILE A 63 -2.63 8.27 -2.90
C ILE A 63 -2.44 8.09 -4.39
N VAL A 64 -2.63 6.88 -4.89
CA VAL A 64 -2.54 6.54 -6.31
C VAL A 64 -3.91 6.16 -6.82
N LEU A 65 -4.48 7.01 -7.66
CA LEU A 65 -5.77 6.80 -8.29
C LEU A 65 -5.57 6.17 -9.68
N PRO A 66 -6.26 5.06 -9.99
CA PRO A 66 -6.08 4.38 -11.25
C PRO A 66 -6.66 5.22 -12.38
N ARG A 67 -6.14 5.00 -13.60
CA ARG A 67 -6.73 5.55 -14.81
C ARG A 67 -8.21 5.16 -14.92
N THR A 68 -9.06 6.12 -15.25
CA THR A 68 -10.49 5.90 -15.50
C THR A 68 -10.87 6.29 -16.93
N GLN A 69 -12.13 6.11 -17.30
CA GLN A 69 -12.65 6.61 -18.58
C GLN A 69 -12.60 8.15 -18.66
N LEU A 70 -12.80 8.83 -17.52
CA LEU A 70 -12.77 10.28 -17.41
C LEU A 70 -11.34 10.84 -17.28
N VAL A 71 -10.46 10.11 -16.61
CA VAL A 71 -9.07 10.51 -16.36
C VAL A 71 -8.14 9.52 -17.05
N LYS A 72 -7.55 9.93 -18.18
CA LYS A 72 -6.73 9.05 -19.04
C LYS A 72 -5.33 8.73 -18.50
N GLN A 73 -4.97 9.21 -17.32
CA GLN A 73 -3.68 8.99 -16.69
C GLN A 73 -3.87 8.51 -15.24
N THR A 74 -2.87 7.81 -14.71
CA THR A 74 -2.78 7.53 -13.28
C THR A 74 -2.46 8.83 -12.55
N LEU A 75 -3.20 9.16 -11.50
CA LEU A 75 -2.99 10.36 -10.69
C LEU A 75 -2.37 9.99 -9.34
N GLY A 76 -1.24 10.61 -9.00
CA GLY A 76 -0.61 10.50 -7.69
C GLY A 76 -0.79 11.80 -6.89
N ILE A 77 -1.27 11.69 -5.64
CA ILE A 77 -1.36 12.81 -4.69
C ILE A 77 -0.37 12.53 -3.57
N LEU A 78 0.71 13.30 -3.49
CA LEU A 78 1.66 13.28 -2.38
C LEU A 78 1.37 14.47 -1.46
N SER A 79 1.19 14.22 -0.17
CA SER A 79 0.87 15.27 0.80
C SER A 79 1.45 14.99 2.18
N SER A 80 1.82 16.06 2.87
CA SER A 80 2.15 16.07 4.31
C SER A 80 1.09 16.78 5.14
N HIS A 81 -0.11 16.97 4.60
CA HIS A 81 -1.22 17.56 5.34
C HIS A 81 -1.75 16.53 6.36
N ILE A 82 -1.55 16.80 7.65
CA ILE A 82 -1.79 15.84 8.75
C ILE A 82 -3.19 15.21 8.67
N VAL A 83 -4.23 16.03 8.52
CA VAL A 83 -5.62 15.54 8.46
C VAL A 83 -5.85 14.60 7.28
N LEU A 84 -5.21 14.84 6.13
CA LEU A 84 -5.37 13.98 4.95
C LEU A 84 -4.68 12.63 5.17
N ALA A 85 -3.50 12.63 5.80
CA ALA A 85 -2.79 11.41 6.13
C ALA A 85 -3.57 10.56 7.15
N GLN A 86 -4.18 11.19 8.17
CA GLN A 86 -5.03 10.51 9.15
C GLN A 86 -6.29 9.92 8.52
N ILE A 87 -6.98 10.66 7.65
CA ILE A 87 -8.16 10.15 6.92
C ILE A 87 -7.78 8.93 6.06
N ALA A 88 -6.64 8.99 5.37
CA ALA A 88 -6.15 7.87 4.57
C ALA A 88 -5.79 6.66 5.44
N GLU A 89 -5.18 6.87 6.60
CA GLU A 89 -4.87 5.81 7.55
C GLU A 89 -6.13 5.09 8.03
N GLU A 90 -7.15 5.83 8.48
CA GLU A 90 -8.42 5.25 8.92
C GLU A 90 -9.09 4.41 7.81
N TYR A 91 -9.03 4.89 6.56
CA TYR A 91 -9.50 4.13 5.41
C TYR A 91 -8.72 2.82 5.22
N TYR A 92 -7.38 2.86 5.29
CA TYR A 92 -6.57 1.65 5.17
C TYR A 92 -6.75 0.71 6.36
N GLU A 93 -6.93 1.21 7.58
CA GLU A 93 -7.25 0.40 8.76
C GLU A 93 -8.62 -0.27 8.64
N TYR A 94 -9.62 0.41 8.09
CA TYR A 94 -10.89 -0.20 7.74
C TYR A 94 -10.70 -1.33 6.71
N LEU A 95 -9.95 -1.06 5.63
CA LEU A 95 -9.57 -2.08 4.64
C LEU A 95 -8.66 -3.17 5.20
N TRP A 96 -8.02 -2.98 6.34
CA TRP A 96 -7.25 -4.01 7.01
C TRP A 96 -8.16 -4.89 7.88
N LYS A 97 -9.03 -4.29 8.70
CA LYS A 97 -9.92 -4.99 9.64
C LYS A 97 -10.98 -5.83 8.95
N GLU A 98 -11.58 -5.33 7.89
CA GLU A 98 -12.65 -6.03 7.17
C GLU A 98 -12.15 -7.28 6.39
N SER A 99 -10.86 -7.67 6.53
CA SER A 99 -10.25 -8.66 5.66
C SER A 99 -10.54 -10.07 6.14
N GLU A 100 -11.34 -10.77 5.35
CA GLU A 100 -11.53 -12.21 5.41
C GLU A 100 -10.46 -12.99 4.63
#